data_AF-X1LT90-F1
#
_entry.id   AF-X1LT90-F1
#
_cell.length_a   1.000
_cell.length_b   1.000
_cell.length_c   1.000
_cell.angle_alpha   90.00
_cell.angle_beta   90.00
_cell.angle_gamma   90.00
#
_symmetry.space_group_name_H-M   'P 1'
#
loop_
_entity.id
_entity.type
_entity.pdbx_description
1 polymer ?
#
loop_
_entity_poly.entity_id
_entity_poly.type
_entity_poly.pdbx_seq_one_letter_code
_entity_poly.pdbx_strand_id
1 'polypeptide(L)'
;MKGEGDREITYEVGGEVLVSDGDIIEAGDKIIEGSINPRSLLSIKGTRAVEEYLVNQTQQVYKSQGVNINIKHFEVIVRQMMRKVEVEEPGDTDYLPGEQIDKVQFEEVNRKVKEREGRPATVKPVLLAIPKAAQEDKESFLSTASFQ
;
A
#
# COMPACT_ATOMS: atom_id res chain seq x y z
N MET A 1 14.76 4.20 -22.73
CA MET A 1 13.76 5.15 -22.21
C MET A 1 14.47 6.39 -21.70
N LYS A 2 13.91 7.58 -21.94
CA LYS A 2 14.52 8.87 -21.58
C LYS A 2 13.83 9.40 -20.31
N GLY A 3 14.50 9.35 -19.16
CA GLY A 3 13.95 9.89 -17.91
C GLY A 3 14.07 11.41 -17.79
N GLU A 4 13.33 12.03 -16.86
CA GLU A 4 13.61 13.40 -16.43
C GLU A 4 15.09 13.51 -16.01
N GLY A 5 15.87 14.29 -16.77
CA GLY A 5 17.32 14.40 -16.60
C GLY A 5 18.19 13.65 -17.61
N ASP A 6 17.64 13.23 -18.76
CA ASP A 6 18.37 12.60 -19.87
C ASP A 6 19.17 11.34 -19.46
N ARG A 7 18.62 10.58 -18.51
CA ARG A 7 19.18 9.29 -18.08
C ARG A 7 18.65 8.19 -18.97
N GLU A 8 19.55 7.54 -19.70
CA GLU A 8 19.28 6.31 -20.43
C GLU A 8 19.62 5.09 -19.57
N ILE A 9 18.68 4.15 -19.48
CA ILE A 9 18.86 2.88 -18.77
C ILE A 9 18.49 1.75 -19.74
N THR A 10 19.40 0.80 -19.90
CA THR A 10 19.18 -0.43 -20.66
C THR A 10 18.79 -1.55 -19.70
N TYR A 11 17.70 -2.25 -20.01
CA TYR A 11 17.22 -3.41 -19.25
C TYR A 11 16.96 -4.57 -20.21
N GLU A 12 17.29 -5.79 -19.79
CA GLU A 12 16.86 -6.99 -20.50
C GLU A 12 15.38 -7.25 -20.20
N VAL A 13 14.58 -7.42 -21.26
CA VAL A 13 13.14 -7.63 -21.13
C VAL A 13 12.88 -9.13 -21.02
N GLY A 14 12.32 -9.57 -19.89
CA GLY A 14 11.92 -10.96 -19.67
C GLY A 14 10.51 -11.32 -20.18
N GLY A 15 9.84 -10.44 -20.92
CA GLY A 15 8.44 -10.59 -21.32
C GLY A 15 8.04 -9.65 -22.46
N GLU A 16 6.74 -9.62 -22.78
CA GLU A 16 6.20 -8.73 -23.80
C GLU A 16 6.22 -7.28 -23.31
N VAL A 17 6.70 -6.37 -24.16
CA VAL A 17 6.76 -4.93 -23.86
C VAL A 17 5.38 -4.32 -24.10
N LEU A 18 4.88 -3.56 -23.12
CA LEU A 18 3.53 -2.97 -23.14
C LEU A 18 3.48 -1.53 -23.66
N VAL A 19 4.65 -0.96 -23.97
CA VAL A 19 4.82 0.45 -24.35
C VAL A 19 5.56 0.56 -25.67
N SER A 20 5.22 1.58 -26.45
CA SER A 20 5.79 1.88 -27.75
C SER A 20 6.81 3.01 -27.68
N ASP A 21 7.64 3.13 -28.72
CA ASP A 21 8.54 4.26 -28.84
C ASP A 21 7.74 5.57 -28.95
N GLY A 22 8.11 6.56 -28.14
CA GLY A 22 7.40 7.83 -28.03
C GLY A 22 6.27 7.88 -26.99
N ASP A 23 5.93 6.77 -26.32
CA ASP A 23 4.96 6.79 -25.23
C ASP A 23 5.47 7.60 -24.04
N ILE A 24 4.60 8.45 -23.49
CA ILE A 24 4.85 9.18 -22.24
C ILE A 24 4.42 8.26 -21.09
N ILE A 25 5.37 7.88 -20.26
CA ILE A 25 5.14 7.03 -19.08
C ILE A 25 5.47 7.77 -17.80
N GLU A 26 4.71 7.49 -16.75
CA GLU A 26 4.92 8.00 -15.41
C GLU A 26 5.62 6.97 -14.52
N ALA A 27 6.21 7.43 -13.40
CA ALA A 27 6.84 6.55 -12.44
C ALA A 27 5.86 5.49 -11.93
N GLY A 28 6.22 4.22 -12.12
CA GLY A 28 5.41 3.07 -11.71
C GLY A 28 4.40 2.59 -12.75
N ASP A 29 4.43 3.11 -13.97
CA ASP A 29 3.71 2.50 -15.10
C ASP A 29 4.27 1.13 -15.45
N LYS A 30 3.36 0.23 -15.85
CA LYS A 30 3.70 -1.13 -16.24
C LYS A 30 4.21 -1.12 -17.68
N ILE A 31 5.49 -1.38 -17.85
CA ILE A 31 6.18 -1.35 -19.16
C ILE A 31 6.42 -2.74 -19.76
N ILE A 32 6.30 -3.80 -18.95
CA ILE A 32 6.50 -5.20 -19.34
C ILE A 32 5.35 -6.02 -18.76
N GLU A 33 4.92 -7.05 -19.48
CA GLU A 33 3.98 -8.05 -19.00
C GLU A 33 4.42 -8.73 -17.69
N GLY A 34 3.45 -9.23 -16.91
CA GLY A 34 3.68 -9.88 -15.63
C GLY A 34 3.04 -9.19 -14.42
N SER A 35 3.37 -9.67 -13.22
CA SER A 35 2.81 -9.20 -11.96
C SER A 35 3.61 -8.04 -11.37
N ILE A 36 2.91 -7.05 -10.84
CA ILE A 36 3.52 -5.91 -10.14
C ILE A 36 3.68 -6.28 -8.67
N ASN A 37 4.84 -5.98 -8.08
CA ASN A 37 5.04 -6.09 -6.64
C ASN A 37 4.25 -4.96 -5.93
N PRO A 38 3.24 -5.27 -5.10
CA PRO A 38 2.40 -4.24 -4.46
C PRO A 38 3.17 -3.32 -3.51
N ARG A 39 4.26 -3.79 -2.89
CA ARG A 39 5.09 -2.96 -1.99
C ARG A 39 5.90 -1.93 -2.76
N SER A 40 6.43 -2.33 -3.93
CA SER A 40 7.11 -1.39 -4.83
C SER A 40 6.13 -0.37 -5.40
N LEU A 41 4.94 -0.82 -5.78
CA LEU A 41 3.87 0.07 -6.23
C LEU A 41 3.47 1.07 -5.12
N LEU A 42 3.41 0.62 -3.86
CA LEU A 42 3.10 1.49 -2.72
C LEU A 42 4.12 2.62 -2.57
N SER A 43 5.41 2.31 -2.67
CA SER A 43 6.47 3.32 -2.54
C SER A 43 6.52 4.31 -3.70
N ILE A 44 6.00 3.94 -4.88
CA ILE A 44 6.11 4.76 -6.10
C ILE A 44 4.83 5.54 -6.36
N LYS A 45 3.67 4.87 -6.38
CA LYS A 45 2.36 5.45 -6.73
C LYS A 45 1.42 5.66 -5.54
N GLY A 46 1.84 5.28 -4.34
CA GLY A 46 1.08 5.49 -3.11
C GLY A 46 -0.08 4.51 -2.90
N THR A 47 -0.84 4.76 -1.84
CA THR A 47 -1.90 3.90 -1.30
C THR A 47 -3.00 3.60 -2.33
N ARG A 48 -3.52 4.65 -2.98
CA ARG A 48 -4.67 4.52 -3.87
C ARG A 48 -4.39 3.60 -5.07
N ALA A 49 -3.22 3.75 -5.70
CA ALA A 49 -2.82 2.90 -6.82
C ALA A 49 -2.71 1.42 -6.41
N VAL A 50 -2.21 1.15 -5.20
CA VAL A 50 -2.12 -0.21 -4.66
C VAL A 50 -3.49 -0.79 -4.36
N GLU A 51 -4.39 0.00 -3.77
CA GLU A 51 -5.76 -0.44 -3.48
C GLU A 51 -6.50 -0.83 -4.76
N GLU A 52 -6.47 0.05 -5.78
CA GLU A 52 -7.07 -0.19 -7.08
C GLU A 52 -6.45 -1.40 -7.78
N TYR A 53 -5.12 -1.53 -7.73
CA TYR A 53 -4.41 -2.69 -8.28
C TYR A 53 -4.87 -4.00 -7.62
N LEU A 54 -4.86 -4.08 -6.28
CA LEU A 54 -5.21 -5.30 -5.55
C LEU A 54 -6.67 -5.72 -5.78
N VAL A 55 -7.59 -4.76 -5.78
CA VAL A 55 -9.01 -5.01 -6.07
C VAL A 55 -9.18 -5.54 -7.49
N ASN A 56 -8.56 -4.90 -8.49
CA ASN A 56 -8.67 -5.31 -9.89
C ASN A 56 -8.05 -6.69 -10.15
N GLN A 57 -6.88 -6.98 -9.59
CA GLN A 57 -6.24 -8.30 -9.76
C GLN A 57 -7.08 -9.41 -9.13
N THR A 58 -7.56 -9.20 -7.91
CA THR A 58 -8.36 -10.21 -7.21
C THR A 58 -9.69 -10.45 -7.93
N GLN A 59 -10.36 -9.38 -8.39
CA GLN A 59 -11.60 -9.50 -9.13
C GLN A 59 -11.43 -10.30 -10.43
N GLN A 60 -10.35 -10.07 -11.18
CA GLN A 60 -10.08 -10.75 -12.44
C GLN A 60 -9.97 -12.27 -12.27
N VAL A 61 -9.31 -12.73 -11.20
CA VAL A 61 -9.19 -14.16 -10.90
C VAL A 61 -10.56 -14.80 -10.67
N TYR A 62 -11.43 -14.18 -9.86
CA TYR A 62 -12.78 -14.73 -9.62
C TYR A 62 -13.68 -14.66 -10.86
N LYS A 63 -13.59 -13.57 -11.63
CA LYS A 63 -14.29 -13.44 -12.91
C LYS A 63 -13.89 -14.55 -13.89
N SER A 64 -12.60 -14.89 -13.97
CA SER A 64 -12.13 -15.99 -14.84
C SER A 64 -12.65 -17.37 -14.43
N GLN A 65 -13.03 -17.53 -13.17
CA GLN A 65 -13.63 -18.76 -12.64
C GLN A 65 -15.17 -18.76 -12.73
N GLY A 66 -15.76 -17.74 -13.37
CA GLY A 66 -17.22 -17.59 -13.49
C GLY A 66 -17.91 -17.14 -12.20
N VAL A 67 -17.16 -16.72 -11.19
CA VAL A 67 -17.71 -16.27 -9.90
C VAL A 67 -17.81 -14.74 -9.90
N ASN A 68 -19.03 -14.23 -9.76
CA ASN A 68 -19.28 -12.80 -9.65
C ASN A 68 -19.37 -12.37 -8.18
N ILE A 69 -18.33 -11.71 -7.67
CA ILE A 69 -18.26 -11.16 -6.32
C ILE A 69 -18.35 -9.64 -6.40
N ASN A 70 -19.18 -9.04 -5.54
CA ASN A 70 -19.29 -7.58 -5.46
C ASN A 70 -17.95 -6.95 -5.05
N ILE A 71 -17.53 -5.91 -5.77
CA ILE A 71 -16.26 -5.18 -5.57
C ILE A 71 -16.08 -4.76 -4.11
N LYS A 72 -17.15 -4.35 -3.42
CA LYS A 72 -17.12 -3.88 -2.04
C LYS A 72 -16.49 -4.88 -1.07
N HIS A 73 -16.61 -6.19 -1.33
CA HIS A 73 -15.98 -7.20 -0.48
C HIS A 73 -14.45 -7.16 -0.58
N PHE A 74 -13.92 -7.02 -1.80
CA PHE A 74 -12.48 -6.89 -2.00
C PHE A 74 -11.95 -5.58 -1.41
N GLU A 75 -12.69 -4.47 -1.59
CA GLU A 75 -12.33 -3.18 -1.02
C GLU A 75 -12.20 -3.25 0.51
N VAL A 76 -13.14 -3.91 1.19
CA VAL A 76 -13.10 -4.07 2.65
C VAL A 76 -11.87 -4.87 3.08
N ILE A 77 -11.52 -5.95 2.37
CA ILE A 77 -10.34 -6.77 2.69
C ILE A 77 -9.05 -5.97 2.46
N VAL A 78 -8.92 -5.32 1.31
CA VAL A 78 -7.74 -4.53 0.96
C VAL A 78 -7.56 -3.35 1.93
N ARG A 79 -8.66 -2.73 2.36
CA ARG A 79 -8.64 -1.69 3.41
C ARG A 79 -8.07 -2.21 4.72
N GLN A 80 -8.37 -3.45 5.11
CA GLN A 80 -7.78 -4.06 6.32
C GLN A 80 -6.28 -4.32 6.17
N MET A 81 -5.84 -4.73 4.98
CA MET A 81 -4.41 -4.92 4.70
C MET A 81 -3.59 -3.62 4.76
N MET A 82 -4.24 -2.47 4.52
CA MET A 82 -3.64 -1.12 4.48
C MET A 82 -3.94 -0.27 5.72
N ARG A 83 -4.47 -0.89 6.79
CA ARG A 83 -4.95 -0.18 7.99
C ARG A 83 -3.82 0.45 8.83
N LYS A 84 -2.60 -0.08 8.74
CA LYS A 84 -1.46 0.33 9.56
C LYS A 84 -0.53 1.31 8.83
N VAL A 85 0.09 2.17 9.61
CA VAL A 85 1.18 3.06 9.19
C VAL A 85 2.39 2.82 10.10
N GLU A 86 3.59 3.01 9.56
CA GLU A 86 4.85 2.89 10.30
C GLU A 86 5.42 4.29 10.54
N VAL A 87 5.77 4.58 11.79
CA VAL A 87 6.34 5.87 12.20
C VAL A 87 7.75 6.02 11.64
N GLU A 88 7.98 7.10 10.91
CA GLU A 88 9.30 7.49 10.42
C GLU A 88 9.96 8.42 11.43
N GLU A 89 9.32 9.53 11.78
CA GLU A 89 9.76 10.44 12.82
C GLU A 89 8.64 10.66 13.86
N PRO A 90 8.89 10.46 15.16
CA PRO A 90 7.85 10.56 16.18
C PRO A 90 7.45 12.00 16.51
N GLY A 91 8.23 13.02 16.10
CA GLY A 91 7.94 14.41 16.45
C GLY A 91 7.87 14.61 17.97
N ASP A 92 6.81 15.28 18.41
CA ASP A 92 6.49 15.50 19.84
C ASP A 92 5.37 14.55 20.33
N THR A 93 5.14 13.44 19.62
CA THR A 93 4.24 12.35 20.05
C THR A 93 4.98 11.33 20.91
N ASP A 94 4.23 10.46 21.61
CA ASP A 94 4.80 9.36 22.41
C ASP A 94 5.14 8.10 21.57
N TYR A 95 5.05 8.18 20.24
CA TYR A 95 5.35 7.05 19.37
C TYR A 95 6.85 6.78 19.28
N LEU A 96 7.20 5.55 18.90
CA LEU A 96 8.59 5.16 18.63
C LEU A 96 8.85 5.07 17.11
N PRO A 97 10.06 5.44 16.63
CA PRO A 97 10.45 5.17 15.24
C PRO A 97 10.32 3.67 14.90
N GLY A 98 9.71 3.37 13.76
CA GLY A 98 9.42 2.01 13.31
C GLY A 98 8.19 1.36 13.97
N GLU A 99 7.51 2.04 14.89
CA GLU A 99 6.27 1.53 15.48
C GLU A 99 5.15 1.48 14.43
N GLN A 100 4.42 0.36 14.40
CA GLN A 100 3.24 0.20 13.54
C GLN A 100 1.97 0.48 14.33
N ILE A 101 1.26 1.53 13.92
CA ILE A 101 0.06 2.04 14.57
C ILE A 101 -1.10 2.07 13.60
N ASP A 102 -2.32 2.10 14.14
CA ASP A 102 -3.52 2.27 13.33
C ASP A 102 -3.57 3.67 12.71
N LYS A 103 -3.89 3.76 11.42
CA LYS A 103 -3.93 5.03 10.69
C LYS A 103 -4.89 6.04 11.31
N VAL A 104 -6.07 5.61 11.77
CA VAL A 104 -7.08 6.49 12.39
C VAL A 104 -6.59 6.98 13.75
N GLN A 105 -5.98 6.11 14.54
CA GLN A 105 -5.37 6.49 15.83
C GLN A 105 -4.24 7.50 15.64
N PHE A 106 -3.37 7.27 14.66
CA PHE A 106 -2.31 8.20 14.28
C PHE A 106 -2.86 9.58 13.91
N GLU A 107 -3.87 9.63 13.02
CA GLU A 107 -4.50 10.88 12.58
C GLU A 107 -5.10 11.66 13.76
N GLU A 108 -5.70 10.97 14.74
CA GLU A 108 -6.22 11.56 15.96
C GLU A 108 -5.13 12.17 16.85
N VAL A 109 -4.05 11.43 17.10
CA VAL A 109 -2.93 11.91 17.94
C VAL A 109 -2.23 13.09 17.28
N ASN A 110 -1.95 12.99 15.98
CA ASN A 110 -1.32 14.08 15.25
C ASN A 110 -2.18 15.34 15.19
N ARG A 111 -3.51 15.20 15.12
CA ARG A 111 -4.41 16.35 15.20
C ARG A 111 -4.26 17.08 16.53
N LYS A 112 -4.26 16.36 17.66
CA LYS A 112 -4.07 16.93 19.00
C LYS A 112 -2.71 17.60 19.19
N VAL A 113 -1.64 17.02 18.62
CA VAL A 113 -0.29 17.62 18.68
C VAL A 113 -0.24 18.92 17.89
N LYS A 114 -0.84 18.95 16.69
CA LYS A 114 -0.95 20.17 15.88
C LYS A 114 -1.77 21.27 16.56
N GLU A 115 -2.86 20.91 17.23
CA GLU A 115 -3.68 21.85 18.02
C GLU A 115 -2.92 22.51 19.17
N ARG A 116 -1.85 21.87 19.66
CA ARG A 116 -0.94 22.39 20.69
C ARG A 116 0.30 23.05 20.11
N GLU A 117 0.33 23.33 18.81
CA GLU A 117 1.48 23.86 18.08
C GLU A 117 2.76 23.01 18.17
N GLY A 118 2.62 21.71 18.48
CA GLY A 118 3.72 20.76 18.50
C GLY A 118 4.05 20.20 17.12
N ARG A 119 5.19 19.53 17.01
CA ARG A 119 5.62 18.83 15.80
C ARG A 119 4.91 17.47 15.69
N PRO A 120 4.05 17.26 14.68
CA PRO A 120 3.37 15.98 14.47
C PRO A 120 4.37 14.89 14.06
N ALA A 121 4.02 13.64 14.32
CA ALA A 121 4.78 12.50 13.80
C ALA A 121 4.60 12.35 12.28
N THR A 122 5.62 11.85 11.60
CA THR A 122 5.56 11.44 10.19
C THR A 122 5.48 9.92 10.10
N VAL A 123 4.77 9.43 9.09
CA VAL A 123 4.55 8.00 8.88
C VAL A 123 4.59 7.66 7.40
N LYS A 124 4.89 6.41 7.11
CA LYS A 124 4.70 5.80 5.79
C LYS A 124 3.63 4.70 5.85
N PRO A 125 2.84 4.51 4.79
CA PRO A 125 1.85 3.44 4.74
C PRO A 125 2.51 2.06 4.72
N VAL A 126 1.86 1.07 5.33
CA VAL A 126 2.33 -0.32 5.33
C VAL A 126 1.28 -1.23 4.73
N LEU A 127 1.69 -2.05 3.75
CA LEU A 127 0.88 -3.15 3.24
C LEU A 127 1.21 -4.44 4.00
N LEU A 128 0.25 -4.92 4.78
CA LEU A 128 0.34 -6.19 5.52
C LEU A 128 -0.29 -7.34 4.72
N ALA A 129 0.29 -8.53 4.85
CA ALA A 129 -0.37 -9.75 4.40
C ALA A 129 -1.61 -10.03 5.27
N ILE A 130 -2.63 -10.68 4.71
CA ILE A 130 -3.91 -10.94 5.40
C ILE A 130 -3.73 -11.58 6.79
N PRO A 131 -2.94 -12.66 6.97
CA PRO A 131 -2.78 -13.27 8.29
C PRO A 131 -2.16 -12.32 9.31
N LYS A 132 -1.15 -11.53 8.87
CA LYS A 132 -0.51 -10.54 9.72
C LYS A 132 -1.45 -9.39 10.07
N ALA A 133 -2.25 -8.92 9.11
CA ALA A 133 -3.26 -7.89 9.34
C ALA A 133 -4.29 -8.33 10.39
N ALA A 134 -4.71 -9.60 10.36
CA ALA A 134 -5.63 -10.17 11.34
C ALA A 134 -5.01 -10.31 12.75
N GLN A 135 -3.72 -10.66 12.85
CA GLN A 135 -3.03 -10.81 14.13
C GLN A 135 -2.70 -9.45 14.79
N GLU A 136 -2.33 -8.45 13.99
CA GLU A 136 -1.98 -7.09 14.45
C GLU A 136 -3.21 -6.26 14.87
N ASP A 137 -4.40 -6.87 14.84
CA ASP A 137 -5.65 -6.26 15.25
C ASP A 137 -5.79 -6.28 16.79
N LYS A 138 -5.12 -5.32 17.44
CA LYS A 138 -4.94 -5.21 18.90
C LYS A 138 -6.21 -4.92 19.70
N GLU A 139 -7.39 -4.87 19.08
CA GLU A 139 -8.65 -4.54 19.77
C GLU A 139 -9.21 -5.71 20.62
N SER A 140 -8.74 -6.94 20.40
CA SER A 140 -9.18 -8.11 21.18
C SER A 140 -8.11 -9.19 21.27
N PHE A 141 -7.53 -9.35 22.46
CA PHE A 141 -6.58 -10.44 22.79
C PHE A 141 -7.17 -11.83 22.49
N LEU A 142 -8.48 -12.01 22.72
CA LEU A 142 -9.19 -13.27 22.45
C LEU A 142 -9.26 -13.56 20.94
N SER A 143 -9.39 -12.52 20.11
CA SER A 143 -9.44 -12.66 18.66
C SER A 143 -8.06 -13.04 18.11
N THR A 144 -7.00 -12.38 18.56
CA THR A 144 -5.62 -12.71 18.18
C THR A 144 -5.23 -14.13 18.60
N ALA A 145 -5.58 -14.56 19.82
CA ALA A 145 -5.25 -15.90 20.33
C ALA A 145 -6.00 -17.04 19.61
N SER A 146 -7.11 -16.74 18.94
CA SER A 146 -7.90 -17.74 18.21
C SER A 146 -7.43 -17.98 16.77
N PHE A 147 -6.56 -17.11 16.24
CA PHE A 147 -5.94 -17.27 14.92
C PHE A 147 -4.68 -18.13 15.02
N GLN A 148 -4.65 -19.24 14.27
CA GLN A 148 -3.48 -20.11 14.10
C GLN A 148 -2.72 -19.78 12.82
#